data_AF-A0A5C8LG39-F1
#
_entry.id   AF-A0A5C8LG39-F1
#
_cell.length_a   1.000
_cell.length_b   1.000
_cell.length_c   1.000
_cell.angle_alpha   90.00
_cell.angle_beta   90.00
_cell.angle_gamma   90.00
#
_symmetry.space_group_name_H-M   'P 1'
#
loop_
_entity.id
_entity.type
_entity.pdbx_description
1 polymer ?
#
loop_
_entity_poly.entity_id
_entity_poly.type
_entity_poly.pdbx_seq_one_letter_code
_entity_poly.pdbx_strand_id
1 'polypeptide(L)' 'MKSMTEREIIRLACTLARPLRPIDVATHLNINHRTAVRTLQVLCAKGWFSPIAGAVGTHVVRYELGRSAMQRL' A
#
# COMPACT_ATOMS: atom_id res chain seq x y z
N MET A 1 -2.71 -0.31 -14.36
CA MET A 1 -2.01 -1.35 -13.57
C MET A 1 -1.14 -2.16 -14.53
N LYS A 2 0.15 -2.34 -14.24
CA LYS A 2 1.07 -3.06 -15.16
C LYS A 2 1.74 -4.28 -14.53
N SER A 3 1.66 -4.49 -13.21
CA SER A 3 2.30 -5.64 -12.54
C SER A 3 1.34 -6.43 -11.65
N MET A 4 1.49 -7.77 -11.61
CA MET A 4 0.72 -8.66 -10.73
C MET A 4 0.89 -8.27 -9.26
N THR A 5 2.08 -7.80 -8.89
CA THR A 5 2.41 -7.30 -7.55
C THR A 5 1.51 -6.15 -7.12
N GLU A 6 1.24 -5.20 -8.02
CA GLU A 6 0.39 -4.03 -7.73
C GLU A 6 -1.06 -4.47 -7.45
N ARG A 7 -1.59 -5.37 -8.30
CA ARG A 7 -2.94 -5.92 -8.15
C ARG A 7 -3.09 -6.69 -6.84
N GLU A 8 -2.09 -7.49 -6.52
CA GLU A 8 -2.11 -8.30 -5.30
C GLU A 8 -2.05 -7.43 -4.04
N ILE A 9 -1.28 -6.35 -4.04
CA ILE A 9 -1.26 -5.36 -2.94
C ILE A 9 -2.63 -4.72 -2.76
N ILE A 10 -3.30 -4.34 -3.85
CA ILE A 10 -4.63 -3.73 -3.77
C ILE A 10 -5.64 -4.76 -3.24
N ARG A 11 -5.59 -6.01 -3.73
CA ARG A 11 -6.44 -7.10 -3.23
C ARG A 11 -6.22 -7.33 -1.73
N LEU A 12 -4.97 -7.37 -1.28
CA LEU A 12 -4.62 -7.48 0.14
C LEU A 12 -5.21 -6.34 0.97
N ALA A 13 -5.13 -5.10 0.46
CA ALA A 13 -5.72 -3.93 1.12
C ALA A 13 -7.25 -4.06 1.25
N CYS A 14 -7.93 -4.52 0.20
CA CYS A 14 -9.37 -4.79 0.21
C CYS A 14 -9.74 -5.89 1.20
N THR A 15 -8.98 -7.00 1.23
CA THR A 15 -9.23 -8.13 2.12
C THR A 15 -9.04 -7.76 3.60
N LEU A 16 -8.01 -6.97 3.90
CA LEU A 16 -7.73 -6.57 5.28
C LEU A 16 -8.64 -5.45 5.79
N ALA A 17 -9.31 -4.71 4.88
CA ALA A 17 -10.18 -3.57 5.18
C ALA A 17 -9.59 -2.56 6.18
N ARG A 18 -8.24 -2.45 6.20
CA ARG A 18 -7.48 -1.61 7.14
C ARG A 18 -6.28 -0.98 6.42
N PRO A 19 -5.71 0.12 6.95
CA PRO A 19 -4.48 0.69 6.40
C PRO A 19 -3.33 -0.33 6.39
N LEU A 20 -2.74 -0.54 5.21
CA LEU A 20 -1.63 -1.46 4.98
C LEU A 20 -0.34 -0.93 5.60
N ARG A 21 0.38 -1.79 6.30
CA ARG A 21 1.77 -1.51 6.69
C ARG A 21 2.71 -2.11 5.64
N PRO A 22 3.91 -1.53 5.44
CA PRO A 22 4.87 -2.13 4.51
C PRO A 22 5.30 -3.55 4.92
N ILE A 23 5.21 -3.90 6.20
CA ILE A 23 5.46 -5.27 6.68
C ILE A 23 4.38 -6.26 6.20
N ASP A 24 3.11 -5.86 6.15
CA ASP A 24 2.03 -6.73 5.65
C ASP A 24 2.31 -7.10 4.17
N VAL A 25 2.75 -6.13 3.37
CA VAL A 25 3.12 -6.33 1.96
C VAL A 25 4.38 -7.18 1.82
N ALA A 26 5.41 -6.90 2.64
CA ALA A 26 6.66 -7.65 2.62
C ALA A 26 6.42 -9.14 2.96
N THR A 27 5.59 -9.41 3.97
CA THR A 27 5.24 -10.78 4.38
C THR A 27 4.33 -11.46 3.35
N HIS A 28 3.30 -10.76 2.84
CA HIS A 28 2.36 -11.34 1.87
C HIS A 28 3.00 -11.70 0.54
N LEU A 29 3.90 -10.84 0.05
CA LEU A 29 4.59 -11.05 -1.23
C LEU A 29 5.96 -11.71 -1.08
N ASN A 30 6.40 -11.98 0.15
CA ASN A 30 7.73 -12.48 0.48
C ASN A 30 8.86 -11.65 -0.17
N ILE A 31 8.77 -10.32 -0.07
CA ILE A 31 9.73 -9.36 -0.64
C ILE A 31 10.44 -8.55 0.45
N ASN A 32 11.59 -7.98 0.10
CA ASN A 32 12.33 -7.08 0.98
C ASN A 32 11.47 -5.87 1.40
N HIS A 33 11.62 -5.46 2.66
CA HIS A 33 10.92 -4.31 3.23
C HIS A 33 11.12 -3.03 2.39
N ARG A 34 12.35 -2.78 1.91
CA ARG A 34 12.66 -1.65 1.02
C ARG A 34 11.87 -1.70 -0.30
N THR A 35 11.70 -2.90 -0.86
CA THR A 35 10.92 -3.11 -2.09
C THR A 35 9.43 -2.88 -1.82
N ALA A 36 8.91 -3.38 -0.70
CA ALA A 36 7.52 -3.14 -0.31
C ALA A 36 7.21 -1.65 -0.14
N VAL A 37 8.08 -0.91 0.57
CA VAL A 37 7.96 0.54 0.74
C VAL A 37 7.99 1.27 -0.61
N ARG A 38 8.94 0.93 -1.50
CA ARG A 38 9.06 1.57 -2.82
C ARG A 38 7.81 1.32 -3.68
N THR A 39 7.29 0.09 -3.69
CA THR A 39 6.07 -0.25 -4.44
C THR A 39 4.85 0.51 -3.90
N LEU A 40 4.71 0.60 -2.58
CA LEU A 40 3.64 1.38 -1.94
C LEU A 40 3.75 2.87 -2.26
N GLN A 41 4.96 3.45 -2.25
CA GLN A 41 5.18 4.84 -2.66
C GLN A 41 4.79 5.09 -4.13
N VAL A 42 5.12 4.16 -5.04
CA VAL A 42 4.71 4.24 -6.45
C VAL A 42 3.19 4.18 -6.59
N LEU A 43 2.52 3.30 -5.83
CA LEU A 43 1.06 3.21 -5.83
C LEU A 43 0.40 4.46 -5.22
N CYS A 44 1.03 5.07 -4.21
CA CYS A 44 0.67 6.38 -3.67
C CYS A 44 0.76 7.47 -4.75
N ALA A 45 1.88 7.57 -5.45
CA ALA A 45 2.08 8.55 -6.52
C ALA A 45 1.07 8.38 -7.68
N LYS A 46 0.59 7.15 -7.89
CA LYS A 46 -0.49 6.84 -8.86
C LYS A 46 -1.90 7.14 -8.33
N GLY A 47 -2.04 7.56 -7.07
CA GLY A 47 -3.33 7.87 -6.44
C GLY A 47 -4.15 6.66 -6.00
N TRP A 48 -3.52 5.49 -5.80
CA TRP A 48 -4.20 4.30 -5.27
C TRP A 48 -4.24 4.30 -3.74
N PHE A 49 -3.14 4.71 -3.12
CA PHE A 49 -3.00 4.77 -1.67
C PHE A 49 -2.76 6.20 -1.19
N SER A 50 -3.15 6.47 0.04
CA SER A 50 -2.83 7.68 0.79
C SER A 50 -1.87 7.33 1.92
N PRO A 51 -0.71 7.99 2.02
CA PRO A 51 0.24 7.73 3.09
C PRO A 51 -0.29 8.36 4.37
N ILE A 52 -0.34 7.56 5.44
CA ILE A 52 -0.71 8.01 6.79
C ILE A 52 0.58 8.11 7.60
N ALA A 53 0.94 9.35 7.94
CA ALA A 53 2.01 9.64 8.88
C ALA A 53 1.61 9.18 10.29
N GLY A 54 2.58 8.69 11.06
CA GLY A 54 2.37 8.35 12.46
C GLY A 54 2.04 9.60 13.30
N ALA A 55 1.61 9.40 14.54
CA ALA A 55 1.21 10.47 15.48
C ALA A 55 2.27 11.58 15.69
N VAL A 56 3.53 11.30 15.38
CA VAL A 56 4.66 12.25 15.52
C VAL A 56 5.09 12.84 14.16
N GLY A 57 4.37 12.60 13.07
CA GLY A 57 4.55 13.26 11.77
C GLY A 57 5.85 12.93 11.01
N THR A 58 6.83 12.28 11.64
CA THR A 58 8.18 12.09 11.07
C THR A 58 8.27 10.95 10.05
N HIS A 59 7.41 9.93 10.16
CA HIS A 59 7.46 8.75 9.29
C HIS A 59 6.08 8.31 8.82
N VAL A 60 5.96 7.99 7.53
CA VAL A 60 4.78 7.29 6.96
C VAL A 60 4.79 5.87 7.49
N VAL A 61 3.79 5.52 8.30
CA VAL A 61 3.74 4.21 8.97
C VAL A 61 2.72 3.30 8.31
N ARG A 62 1.73 3.87 7.62
CA ARG A 62 0.59 3.15 7.05
C ARG A 62 0.17 3.73 5.71
N TYR A 63 -0.49 2.92 4.90
CA TYR A 63 -0.99 3.27 3.58
C TYR A 63 -2.47 2.89 3.52
N GLU A 64 -3.35 3.87 3.42
CA GLU A 64 -4.78 3.61 3.29
C GLU A 64 -5.18 3.56 1.83
N LEU A 65 -6.01 2.58 1.48
CA LEU A 65 -6.57 2.49 0.13
C LEU A 65 -7.58 3.62 -0.06
N GLY A 66 -7.33 4.51 -1.01
CA GLY A 66 -8.24 5.60 -1.30
C GLY A 66 -9.59 5.08 -1.79
N ARG A 67 -10.70 5.67 -1.36
CA ARG A 67 -12.05 5.28 -1.84
C ARG A 67 -12.17 5.40 -3.37
N SER A 68 -11.51 6.39 -3.97
CA SER A 68 -11.47 6.56 -5.43
C SER A 68 -10.66 5.46 -6.13
N ALA A 69 -9.74 4.80 -5.42
CA ALA A 69 -8.99 3.66 -5.93
C ALA A 69 -9.86 2.39 -5.96
N MET A 70 -10.76 2.22 -4.98
CA MET A 70 -11.75 1.12 -5.00
C MET A 70 -12.71 1.22 -6.18
N GLN A 71 -13.07 2.44 -6.62
CA GLN A 71 -13.91 2.64 -7.81
C GLN A 71 -13.21 2.29 -9.13
N ARG A 72 -11.89 2.09 -9.11
CA ARG A 72 -11.05 1.79 -10.29
C ARG A 72 -10.67 0.31 -10.38
N LEU A 73 -11.13 -0.52 -9.44
CA LEU A 73 -10.81 -1.95 -9.38
C LEU A 73 -11.56 -2.74 -10.46
#